data_AF-A0AAF5D437-F1
#
_entry.id   AF-A0AAF5D437-F1
#
_cell.length_a   1.000
_cell.length_b   1.000
_cell.length_c   1.000
_cell.angle_alpha   90.00
_cell.angle_beta   90.00
_cell.angle_gamma   90.00
#
_symmetry.space_group_name_H-M   'P 1'
#
loop_
_entity.id
_entity.type
_entity.pdbx_description
1 polymer ?
#
loop_
_entity_poly.entity_id
_entity_poly.type
_entity_poly.pdbx_seq_one_letter_code
_entity_poly.pdbx_strand_id
1 'polypeptide(L)'
;MTKANENYLYNRKVVPEKYFVAPKYNLAGCAVHKSFSAMLTSILCYLNLENVFMKKYNHLAEFTFHFKKCIEKKDNNLESFGELINIHGKKDKNNFLKTWKVIMVVRNPIERFISGFVHFCYYHNYSSTGKMCLNCGNNFICYVNKLFQILKSNYVTMIRTPQPVRTHFFPQTMQCNYRINKDKFTILKYDPKNLDDFYKSLEKIFLKQNVPQEKVDFIDKEIRGYLIPHSTTGRKRRERFAQKIYKNKNILKKLVQIYYADLIEFEFQIPK
;
A
#
# COMPACT_ATOMS: atom_id res chain seq x y z
N MET A 1 24.76 -1.03 6.16
CA MET A 1 24.51 -1.92 7.32
C MET A 1 25.12 -3.27 6.98
N THR A 2 25.52 -4.07 7.96
CA THR A 2 25.87 -5.48 7.68
C THR A 2 24.60 -6.25 7.32
N LYS A 3 24.69 -7.29 6.49
CA LYS A 3 23.55 -8.18 6.17
C LYS A 3 22.86 -8.71 7.44
N ALA A 4 23.62 -8.97 8.51
CA ALA A 4 23.09 -9.41 9.79
C ALA A 4 22.19 -8.34 10.45
N ASN A 5 22.61 -7.08 10.47
CA ASN A 5 21.79 -5.97 10.97
C ASN A 5 20.56 -5.71 10.08
N GLU A 6 20.69 -5.87 8.77
CA GLU A 6 19.56 -5.79 7.84
C GLU A 6 18.56 -6.94 8.03
N ASN A 7 18.98 -8.13 8.43
CA ASN A 7 18.03 -9.20 8.78
C ASN A 7 17.35 -8.91 10.13
N TYR A 8 18.12 -8.48 11.13
CA TYR A 8 17.59 -8.24 12.48
C TYR A 8 16.55 -7.11 12.53
N LEU A 9 16.84 -5.97 11.90
CA LEU A 9 15.96 -4.79 11.97
C LEU A 9 14.62 -5.02 11.28
N TYR A 10 14.62 -5.77 10.18
CA TYR A 10 13.42 -5.99 9.38
C TYR A 10 12.61 -7.21 9.84
N ASN A 11 13.17 -8.09 10.67
CA ASN A 11 12.39 -9.12 11.38
C ASN A 11 11.52 -8.52 12.50
N ARG A 12 11.78 -7.26 12.87
CA ARG A 12 10.95 -6.51 13.81
C ARG A 12 9.90 -5.68 13.06
N LYS A 13 8.67 -5.69 13.56
CA LYS A 13 7.58 -4.87 13.00
C LYS A 13 7.90 -3.39 13.16
N VAL A 14 8.22 -2.72 12.03
CA VAL A 14 8.49 -1.27 11.98
C VAL A 14 7.25 -0.51 11.52
N VAL A 15 6.54 -1.02 10.51
CA VAL A 15 5.29 -0.44 10.02
C VAL A 15 4.12 -1.27 10.56
N PRO A 16 3.11 -0.65 11.18
CA PRO A 16 1.89 -1.36 11.57
C PRO A 16 1.26 -2.07 10.37
N GLU A 17 0.76 -3.29 10.59
CA GLU A 17 0.02 -4.01 9.57
C GLU A 17 -1.44 -3.58 9.62
N LYS A 18 -2.12 -3.61 8.48
CA LYS A 18 -3.55 -3.36 8.41
C LYS A 18 -4.15 -4.21 7.30
N TYR A 19 -5.12 -5.04 7.65
CA TYR A 19 -5.78 -5.95 6.73
C TYR A 19 -7.26 -5.67 6.69
N PHE A 20 -7.81 -5.64 5.47
CA PHE A 20 -9.25 -5.61 5.23
C PHE A 20 -9.67 -6.93 4.62
N VAL A 21 -10.92 -7.35 4.85
CA VAL A 21 -11.40 -8.67 4.43
C VAL A 21 -12.78 -8.61 3.78
N ALA A 22 -13.01 -9.58 2.90
CA ALA A 22 -14.32 -9.99 2.41
C ALA A 22 -14.50 -11.49 2.70
N PRO A 23 -14.90 -11.88 3.93
CA PRO A 23 -14.89 -13.26 4.39
C PRO A 23 -15.78 -14.19 3.56
N LYS A 24 -16.88 -13.68 3.01
CA LYS A 24 -17.77 -14.42 2.10
C LYS A 24 -17.02 -15.06 0.92
N TYR A 25 -15.91 -14.46 0.50
CA TYR A 25 -15.10 -14.90 -0.64
C TYR A 25 -13.69 -15.34 -0.22
N ASN A 26 -13.42 -15.49 1.08
CA ASN A 26 -12.08 -15.81 1.60
C ASN A 26 -10.99 -14.86 1.05
N LEU A 27 -11.30 -13.57 0.93
CA LEU A 27 -10.41 -12.54 0.42
C LEU A 27 -9.93 -11.64 1.54
N ALA A 28 -8.64 -11.33 1.54
CA ALA A 28 -8.03 -10.33 2.39
C ALA A 28 -7.08 -9.44 1.59
N GLY A 29 -6.87 -8.21 2.04
CA GLY A 29 -5.93 -7.27 1.43
C GLY A 29 -5.10 -6.55 2.48
N CYS A 30 -3.77 -6.56 2.34
CA CYS A 30 -2.92 -5.69 3.15
C CYS A 30 -2.91 -4.26 2.60
N ALA A 31 -3.12 -3.27 3.47
CA ALA A 31 -3.20 -1.87 3.09
C ALA A 31 -1.81 -1.21 2.94
N VAL A 32 -1.12 -1.50 1.83
CA VAL A 32 0.11 -0.79 1.45
C VAL A 32 -0.24 0.60 0.91
N HIS A 33 0.02 1.66 1.68
CA HIS A 33 -0.35 3.02 1.27
C HIS A 33 0.30 3.41 -0.06
N LYS A 34 -0.42 4.17 -0.89
CA LYS A 34 0.04 4.64 -2.22
C LYS A 34 0.27 3.55 -3.28
N SER A 35 -0.14 2.32 -2.99
CA SER A 35 -0.13 1.17 -3.90
C SER A 35 -1.56 0.60 -4.05
N PHE A 36 -2.50 1.41 -4.55
CA PHE A 36 -3.92 1.01 -4.76
C PHE A 36 -4.71 0.61 -3.49
N SER A 37 -4.14 0.74 -2.29
CA SER A 37 -4.75 0.28 -1.03
C SER A 37 -6.13 0.83 -0.71
N ALA A 38 -6.40 2.11 -0.98
CA ALA A 38 -7.73 2.68 -0.76
C ALA A 38 -8.79 2.04 -1.67
N MET A 39 -8.45 1.75 -2.93
CA MET A 39 -9.36 1.10 -3.87
C MET A 39 -9.54 -0.37 -3.54
N LEU A 40 -8.45 -1.07 -3.20
CA LEU A 40 -8.55 -2.45 -2.72
C LEU A 40 -9.42 -2.57 -1.46
N THR A 41 -9.28 -1.62 -0.53
CA THR A 41 -10.12 -1.57 0.68
C THR A 41 -11.59 -1.31 0.32
N SER A 42 -11.84 -0.38 -0.62
CA SER A 42 -13.18 -0.10 -1.14
C SER A 42 -13.83 -1.36 -1.72
N ILE A 43 -13.12 -2.08 -2.59
CA ILE A 43 -13.58 -3.33 -3.20
C ILE A 43 -13.90 -4.38 -2.12
N LEU A 44 -13.01 -4.57 -1.15
CA LEU A 44 -13.24 -5.56 -0.07
C LEU A 44 -14.44 -5.16 0.80
N CYS A 45 -14.63 -3.87 1.08
CA CYS A 45 -15.80 -3.37 1.78
C CYS A 45 -17.10 -3.57 0.98
N TYR A 46 -17.08 -3.32 -0.33
CA TYR A 46 -18.20 -3.59 -1.24
C TYR A 46 -18.54 -5.09 -1.28
N LEU A 47 -17.54 -5.95 -1.48
CA LEU A 47 -17.74 -7.40 -1.51
C LEU A 47 -18.27 -7.96 -0.18
N ASN A 48 -17.88 -7.37 0.95
CA ASN A 48 -18.32 -7.80 2.27
C ASN A 48 -19.71 -7.26 2.66
N LEU A 49 -20.03 -6.02 2.26
CA LEU A 49 -21.18 -5.25 2.74
C LEU A 49 -21.92 -4.50 1.62
N GLU A 50 -22.11 -5.12 0.46
CA GLU A 50 -22.65 -4.49 -0.76
C GLU A 50 -23.83 -3.56 -0.51
N ASN A 51 -24.95 -4.07 0.04
CA ASN A 51 -26.16 -3.27 0.24
C ASN A 51 -25.92 -2.04 1.13
N VAL A 52 -24.99 -2.15 2.09
CA VAL A 52 -24.63 -1.05 2.97
C VAL A 52 -23.68 -0.07 2.28
N PHE A 53 -22.78 -0.59 1.43
CA PHE A 53 -21.86 0.20 0.62
C PHE A 53 -22.62 1.03 -0.41
N MET A 54 -23.48 0.39 -1.22
CA MET A 54 -24.24 1.02 -2.31
C MET A 54 -25.30 2.01 -1.82
N LYS A 55 -25.78 1.88 -0.57
CA LYS A 55 -26.63 2.91 0.06
C LYS A 55 -25.87 4.19 0.39
N LYS A 56 -24.54 4.14 0.49
CA LYS A 56 -23.71 5.27 0.89
C LYS A 56 -22.92 5.87 -0.27
N TYR A 57 -22.45 5.02 -1.17
CA TYR A 57 -21.56 5.39 -2.26
C TYR A 57 -22.13 4.86 -3.58
N ASN A 58 -22.19 5.72 -4.59
CA ASN A 58 -22.60 5.32 -5.94
C ASN A 58 -21.44 4.63 -6.67
N HIS A 59 -20.20 4.99 -6.33
CA HIS A 59 -19.00 4.48 -6.96
C HIS A 59 -17.98 3.96 -5.94
N LEU A 60 -17.19 2.98 -6.32
CA LEU A 60 -16.08 2.47 -5.50
C LEU A 60 -15.07 3.57 -5.17
N ALA A 61 -14.89 4.54 -6.06
CA ALA A 61 -13.95 5.64 -5.88
C ALA A 61 -14.37 6.67 -4.81
N GLU A 62 -15.64 6.69 -4.40
CA GLU A 62 -16.17 7.57 -3.35
C GLU A 62 -15.83 7.08 -1.94
N PHE A 63 -15.30 5.86 -1.82
CA PHE A 63 -14.92 5.29 -0.54
C PHE A 63 -13.96 6.20 0.24
N THR A 64 -14.26 6.35 1.53
CA THR A 64 -13.38 6.99 2.51
C THR A 64 -13.17 6.07 3.71
N PHE A 65 -12.02 6.20 4.37
CA PHE A 65 -11.73 5.49 5.62
C PHE A 65 -12.66 5.90 6.79
N HIS A 66 -13.54 6.89 6.59
CA HIS A 66 -14.65 7.21 7.52
C HIS A 66 -15.86 6.29 7.35
N PHE A 67 -15.81 5.28 6.47
CA PHE A 67 -16.86 4.26 6.37
C PHE A 67 -16.80 3.27 7.54
N LYS A 68 -17.18 3.74 8.73
CA LYS A 68 -17.11 3.00 10.00
C LYS A 68 -17.76 1.62 9.93
N LYS A 69 -18.89 1.49 9.22
CA LYS A 69 -19.61 0.21 9.04
C LYS A 69 -18.74 -0.91 8.45
N CYS A 70 -17.70 -0.57 7.68
CA CYS A 70 -16.70 -1.55 7.23
C CYS A 70 -15.40 -1.47 8.05
N ILE A 71 -14.89 -0.24 8.26
CA ILE A 71 -13.55 0.00 8.81
C ILE A 71 -13.45 -0.29 10.31
N GLU A 72 -14.52 -0.08 11.05
CA GLU A 72 -14.61 -0.33 12.50
C GLU A 72 -15.43 -1.60 12.81
N LYS A 73 -15.90 -2.30 11.78
CA LYS A 73 -16.61 -3.57 11.99
C LYS A 73 -15.63 -4.58 12.60
N LYS A 74 -16.06 -5.22 13.68
CA LYS A 74 -15.33 -6.29 14.34
C LYS A 74 -14.94 -7.34 13.30
N ASP A 75 -13.71 -7.85 13.40
CA ASP A 75 -13.13 -8.89 12.54
C ASP A 75 -12.91 -8.49 11.07
N ASN A 76 -13.26 -7.27 10.67
CA ASN A 76 -13.07 -6.78 9.30
C ASN A 76 -11.77 -6.01 9.07
N ASN A 77 -11.17 -5.50 10.14
CA ASN A 77 -10.00 -4.62 10.11
C ASN A 77 -8.95 -5.12 11.10
N LEU A 78 -8.02 -5.93 10.63
CA LEU A 78 -7.10 -6.71 11.47
C LEU A 78 -5.69 -6.12 11.46
N GLU A 79 -5.00 -6.26 12.58
CA GLU A 79 -3.71 -5.58 12.85
C GLU A 79 -2.50 -6.49 12.68
N SER A 80 -2.72 -7.76 12.34
CA SER A 80 -1.65 -8.70 12.00
C SER A 80 -2.13 -9.83 11.10
N PHE A 81 -1.20 -10.44 10.37
CA PHE A 81 -1.48 -11.68 9.64
C PHE A 81 -1.87 -12.83 10.60
N GLY A 82 -1.35 -12.83 11.83
CA GLY A 82 -1.73 -13.80 12.85
C GLY A 82 -3.20 -13.72 13.22
N GLU A 83 -3.75 -12.50 13.36
CA GLU A 83 -5.18 -12.29 13.59
C GLU A 83 -6.03 -12.78 12.43
N LEU A 84 -5.60 -12.56 11.17
CA LEU A 84 -6.28 -13.11 9.99
C LEU A 84 -6.47 -14.62 10.11
N ILE A 85 -5.40 -15.35 10.44
CA ILE A 85 -5.46 -16.80 10.60
C ILE A 85 -6.33 -17.19 11.81
N ASN A 86 -6.16 -16.52 12.95
CA ASN A 86 -6.86 -16.89 14.18
C ASN A 86 -8.38 -16.73 14.03
N ILE A 87 -8.82 -15.63 13.43
CA ILE A 87 -10.23 -15.27 13.28
C ILE A 87 -10.84 -16.00 12.08
N HIS A 88 -10.28 -15.79 10.88
CA HIS A 88 -10.88 -16.25 9.64
C HIS A 88 -10.45 -17.66 9.24
N GLY A 89 -9.29 -18.10 9.71
CA GLY A 89 -8.84 -19.50 9.62
C GLY A 89 -9.34 -20.37 10.77
N LYS A 90 -10.04 -19.81 11.76
CA LYS A 90 -10.43 -20.52 13.00
C LYS A 90 -9.25 -21.24 13.66
N LYS A 91 -8.08 -20.58 13.67
CA LYS A 91 -6.78 -21.12 14.14
C LYS A 91 -6.20 -22.26 13.28
N ASP A 92 -6.87 -22.70 12.22
CA ASP A 92 -6.31 -23.62 11.22
C ASP A 92 -5.55 -22.84 10.15
N LYS A 93 -4.25 -22.67 10.38
CA LYS A 93 -3.34 -22.01 9.46
C LYS A 93 -3.29 -22.71 8.09
N ASN A 94 -3.31 -24.04 8.06
CA ASN A 94 -3.12 -24.78 6.82
C ASN A 94 -4.35 -24.64 5.93
N ASN A 95 -5.54 -24.79 6.50
CA ASN A 95 -6.79 -24.55 5.78
C ASN A 95 -6.92 -23.09 5.33
N PHE A 96 -6.56 -22.13 6.20
CA PHE A 96 -6.55 -20.71 5.82
C PHE A 96 -5.68 -20.44 4.60
N LEU A 97 -4.42 -20.87 4.62
CA LEU A 97 -3.49 -20.63 3.50
C LEU A 97 -3.90 -21.35 2.21
N LYS A 98 -4.64 -22.46 2.32
CA LYS A 98 -5.19 -23.18 1.16
C LYS A 98 -6.39 -22.47 0.54
N THR A 99 -7.25 -21.87 1.34
CA THR A 99 -8.58 -21.38 0.92
C THR A 99 -8.68 -19.86 0.75
N TRP A 100 -7.85 -19.11 1.49
CA TRP A 100 -7.82 -17.65 1.44
C TRP A 100 -6.79 -17.13 0.46
N LYS A 101 -7.12 -15.99 -0.16
CA LYS A 101 -6.15 -15.17 -0.90
C LYS A 101 -5.94 -13.86 -0.18
N VAL A 102 -4.72 -13.66 0.31
CA VAL A 102 -4.28 -12.40 0.92
C VAL A 102 -3.52 -11.61 -0.13
N ILE A 103 -4.16 -10.58 -0.67
CA ILE A 103 -3.60 -9.72 -1.71
C ILE A 103 -2.70 -8.67 -1.05
N MET A 104 -1.52 -8.46 -1.62
CA MET A 104 -0.68 -7.30 -1.31
C MET A 104 -0.31 -6.62 -2.62
N VAL A 105 -0.83 -5.41 -2.82
CA VAL A 105 -0.53 -4.62 -4.00
C VAL A 105 0.74 -3.82 -3.75
N VAL A 106 1.73 -4.01 -4.62
CA VAL A 106 3.01 -3.32 -4.60
C VAL A 106 3.11 -2.40 -5.80
N ARG A 107 3.88 -1.32 -5.68
CA ARG A 107 4.10 -0.32 -6.74
C ARG A 107 5.58 -0.04 -6.86
N ASN A 108 6.06 0.40 -8.03
CA ASN A 108 7.42 0.92 -8.14
C ASN A 108 7.68 1.92 -6.99
N PRO A 109 8.69 1.67 -6.14
CA PRO A 109 8.81 2.35 -4.86
C PRO A 109 9.20 3.84 -5.00
N ILE A 110 9.87 4.21 -6.10
CA ILE A 110 10.18 5.61 -6.42
C ILE A 110 8.91 6.35 -6.86
N GLU A 111 8.08 5.71 -7.68
CA GLU A 111 6.79 6.27 -8.06
C GLU A 111 5.82 6.38 -6.88
N ARG A 112 5.89 5.42 -5.96
CA ARG A 112 5.17 5.44 -4.68
C ARG A 112 5.63 6.62 -3.82
N PHE A 113 6.94 6.83 -3.67
CA PHE A 113 7.51 8.00 -2.99
C PHE A 113 7.00 9.30 -3.61
N ILE A 114 7.09 9.44 -4.94
CA ILE A 114 6.62 10.62 -5.68
C ILE A 114 5.15 10.88 -5.38
N SER A 115 4.30 9.84 -5.44
CA SER A 115 2.87 9.96 -5.16
C SER A 115 2.61 10.42 -3.72
N GLY A 116 3.34 9.87 -2.74
CA GLY A 116 3.26 10.30 -1.34
C GLY A 116 3.69 11.74 -1.14
N PHE A 117 4.86 12.12 -1.66
CA PHE A 117 5.43 13.45 -1.44
C PHE A 117 4.61 14.54 -2.10
N VAL A 118 4.16 14.30 -3.34
CA VAL A 118 3.27 15.22 -4.05
C VAL A 118 1.94 15.39 -3.32
N HIS A 119 1.40 14.31 -2.76
CA HIS A 119 0.14 14.35 -2.04
C HIS A 119 0.23 15.11 -0.72
N PHE A 120 1.28 14.93 0.07
CA PHE A 120 1.30 15.42 1.45
C PHE A 120 2.22 16.62 1.70
N CYS A 121 3.26 16.81 0.89
CA CYS A 121 4.34 17.73 1.22
C CYS A 121 4.59 18.80 0.17
N TYR A 122 4.34 18.50 -1.10
CA TYR A 122 4.74 19.42 -2.17
C TYR A 122 3.80 20.63 -2.32
N TYR A 123 2.49 20.46 -2.03
CA TYR A 123 1.48 21.51 -2.24
C TYR A 123 0.76 22.00 -0.98
N HIS A 124 1.00 21.38 0.19
CA HIS A 124 0.33 21.79 1.42
C HIS A 124 1.16 22.87 2.14
N ASN A 125 0.49 23.94 2.57
CA ASN A 125 1.07 24.95 3.45
C ASN A 125 1.48 24.29 4.78
N TYR A 126 2.66 24.66 5.28
CA TYR A 126 3.48 23.96 6.27
C TYR A 126 2.80 23.58 7.61
N SER A 127 1.69 24.20 8.00
CA SER A 127 1.23 24.18 9.40
C SER A 127 0.74 22.82 9.90
N SER A 128 -0.01 22.06 9.08
CA SER A 128 -0.56 20.76 9.49
C SER A 128 0.30 19.56 9.11
N THR A 129 1.35 19.75 8.31
CA THR A 129 2.12 18.65 7.69
C THR A 129 3.54 18.51 8.21
N GLY A 130 4.02 19.38 9.12
CA GLY A 130 5.41 19.38 9.60
C GLY A 130 5.98 18.00 9.89
N LYS A 131 5.31 17.21 10.76
CA LYS A 131 5.75 15.84 11.09
C LYS A 131 5.65 14.86 9.92
N MET A 132 4.59 14.95 9.10
CA MET A 132 4.41 14.12 7.89
C MET A 132 5.49 14.40 6.84
N CYS A 133 5.99 15.63 6.80
CA CYS A 133 7.01 16.11 5.88
C CYS A 133 8.40 16.20 6.51
N LEU A 134 8.64 15.48 7.63
CA LEU A 134 9.93 15.42 8.34
C LEU A 134 10.54 16.81 8.66
N ASN A 135 9.70 17.82 8.86
CA ASN A 135 10.08 19.23 9.02
C ASN A 135 10.95 19.74 7.84
N CYS A 136 10.66 19.28 6.62
CA CYS A 136 11.27 19.76 5.37
C CYS A 136 10.28 20.51 4.47
N GLY A 137 8.99 20.50 4.84
CA GLY A 137 7.87 20.92 3.98
C GLY A 137 7.99 20.39 2.56
N ASN A 138 8.02 21.28 1.57
CA ASN A 138 8.09 20.92 0.15
C ASN A 138 9.51 20.63 -0.38
N ASN A 139 10.55 20.74 0.45
CA ASN A 139 11.93 20.46 0.06
C ASN A 139 12.19 18.95 0.03
N PHE A 140 12.06 18.36 -1.16
CA PHE A 140 12.27 16.92 -1.36
C PHE A 140 13.72 16.47 -1.12
N ILE A 141 14.70 17.35 -1.33
CA ILE A 141 16.12 17.04 -1.08
C ILE A 141 16.34 16.82 0.41
N CYS A 142 15.85 17.75 1.24
CA CYS A 142 15.83 17.61 2.70
C CYS A 142 15.11 16.33 3.13
N TYR A 143 13.93 16.08 2.54
CA TYR A 143 13.10 14.94 2.92
C TYR A 143 13.77 13.59 2.64
N VAL A 144 14.30 13.39 1.43
CA VAL A 144 15.00 12.14 1.05
C VAL A 144 16.24 11.94 1.90
N ASN A 145 16.99 13.01 2.20
CA ASN A 145 18.15 12.91 3.08
C ASN A 145 17.77 12.48 4.50
N LYS A 146 16.72 13.08 5.10
CA LYS A 146 16.25 12.68 6.43
C LYS A 146 15.69 11.25 6.43
N LEU A 147 14.91 10.88 5.44
CA LEU A 147 14.37 9.51 5.31
C LEU A 147 15.49 8.47 5.21
N PHE A 148 16.54 8.76 4.43
CA PHE A 148 17.72 7.91 4.33
C PHE A 148 18.43 7.74 5.68
N GLN A 149 18.63 8.82 6.44
CA GLN A 149 19.26 8.75 7.76
C GLN A 149 18.40 7.98 8.76
N ILE A 150 17.08 8.16 8.74
CA ILE A 150 16.14 7.39 9.57
C ILE A 150 16.27 5.88 9.26
N LEU A 151 16.29 5.48 7.99
CA LEU A 151 16.36 4.06 7.61
C LEU A 151 17.74 3.44 7.87
N LYS A 152 18.79 4.24 7.96
CA LYS A 152 20.14 3.80 8.38
C LYS A 152 20.35 3.80 9.89
N SER A 153 19.41 4.34 10.65
CA SER A 153 19.50 4.39 12.11
C SER A 153 19.03 3.09 12.76
N ASN A 154 18.96 3.07 14.09
CA ASN A 154 18.52 1.90 14.84
C ASN A 154 16.98 1.72 14.79
N TYR A 155 16.53 0.55 15.25
CA TYR A 155 15.11 0.20 15.32
C TYR A 155 14.28 1.25 16.08
N VAL A 156 14.81 1.78 17.19
CA VAL A 156 14.11 2.73 18.06
C VAL A 156 13.79 4.03 17.31
N THR A 157 14.74 4.57 16.56
CA THR A 157 14.52 5.76 15.73
C THR A 157 13.51 5.51 14.62
N MET A 158 13.56 4.33 13.98
CA MET A 158 12.58 3.96 12.96
C MET A 158 11.15 3.91 13.53
N ILE A 159 10.92 3.24 14.66
CA ILE A 159 9.56 3.15 15.24
C ILE A 159 9.05 4.47 15.84
N ARG A 160 9.96 5.35 16.30
CA ARG A 160 9.63 6.70 16.77
C ARG A 160 9.29 7.66 15.63
N THR A 161 9.62 7.31 14.39
CA THR A 161 9.23 8.10 13.21
C THR A 161 7.69 8.15 13.12
N PRO A 162 7.08 9.32 12.84
CA PRO A 162 5.62 9.45 12.77
C PRO A 162 4.98 8.35 11.92
N GLN A 163 3.91 7.72 12.43
CA GLN A 163 3.26 6.60 11.74
C GLN A 163 2.87 6.93 10.29
N PRO A 164 2.31 8.12 9.97
CA PRO A 164 2.03 8.48 8.58
C PRO A 164 3.27 8.48 7.67
N VAL A 165 4.44 8.86 8.19
CA VAL A 165 5.69 8.78 7.42
C VAL A 165 6.05 7.32 7.15
N ARG A 166 5.98 6.48 8.17
CA ARG A 166 6.27 5.04 8.06
C ARG A 166 5.35 4.37 7.04
N THR A 167 4.04 4.55 7.15
CA THR A 167 3.08 3.89 6.27
C THR A 167 3.23 4.35 4.82
N HIS A 168 3.55 5.62 4.55
CA HIS A 168 3.59 6.15 3.19
C HIS A 168 4.96 6.09 2.50
N PHE A 169 6.06 6.12 3.26
CA PHE A 169 7.40 6.31 2.68
C PHE A 169 8.41 5.23 3.04
N PHE A 170 8.15 4.37 4.03
CA PHE A 170 9.05 3.25 4.27
C PHE A 170 8.89 2.19 3.19
N PRO A 171 9.94 1.39 2.91
CA PRO A 171 9.90 0.29 1.94
C PRO A 171 8.69 -0.62 2.15
N GLN A 172 8.11 -1.10 1.06
CA GLN A 172 6.98 -2.03 1.05
C GLN A 172 7.36 -3.38 1.64
N THR A 173 8.62 -3.79 1.51
CA THR A 173 9.20 -4.96 2.19
C THR A 173 9.23 -4.83 3.73
N MET A 174 9.03 -3.64 4.29
CA MET A 174 8.84 -3.40 5.73
C MET A 174 7.36 -3.34 6.15
N GLN A 175 6.42 -3.45 5.20
CA GLN A 175 4.97 -3.40 5.46
C GLN A 175 4.40 -4.81 5.52
N CYS A 176 3.20 -4.95 6.08
CA CYS A 176 2.46 -6.23 6.11
C CYS A 176 3.23 -7.39 6.78
N ASN A 177 4.24 -7.04 7.60
CA ASN A 177 5.26 -7.97 8.10
C ASN A 177 5.78 -8.91 7.00
N TYR A 178 6.03 -8.33 5.82
CA TYR A 178 6.22 -9.06 4.56
C TYR A 178 7.31 -10.13 4.66
N ARG A 179 8.46 -9.85 5.29
CA ARG A 179 9.54 -10.84 5.40
C ARG A 179 9.13 -12.14 6.11
N ILE A 180 8.22 -12.07 7.07
CA ILE A 180 7.69 -13.24 7.80
C ILE A 180 6.54 -13.91 7.01
N ASN A 181 5.88 -13.17 6.14
CA ASN A 181 4.67 -13.58 5.43
C ASN A 181 4.86 -13.69 3.91
N LYS A 182 6.11 -13.65 3.42
CA LYS A 182 6.47 -13.48 2.01
C LYS A 182 5.71 -14.45 1.10
N ASP A 183 5.77 -15.73 1.43
CA ASP A 183 5.19 -16.81 0.62
C ASP A 183 3.67 -16.98 0.83
N LYS A 184 3.05 -16.13 1.67
CA LYS A 184 1.63 -16.19 2.01
C LYS A 184 0.79 -15.16 1.24
N PHE A 185 1.43 -14.23 0.55
CA PHE A 185 0.75 -13.19 -0.22
C PHE A 185 0.58 -13.56 -1.68
N THR A 186 -0.55 -13.15 -2.25
CA THR A 186 -0.68 -12.96 -3.70
C THR A 186 -0.25 -11.53 -4.03
N ILE A 187 0.94 -11.38 -4.58
CA ILE A 187 1.52 -10.08 -4.92
C ILE A 187 0.99 -9.61 -6.27
N LEU A 188 0.47 -8.37 -6.32
CA LEU A 188 0.07 -7.71 -7.55
C LEU A 188 0.88 -6.43 -7.75
N LYS A 189 1.48 -6.25 -8.93
CA LYS A 189 2.26 -5.07 -9.27
C LYS A 189 1.35 -4.03 -9.90
N TYR A 190 1.10 -2.93 -9.19
CA TYR A 190 0.37 -1.77 -9.71
C TYR A 190 1.32 -0.83 -10.46
N ASP A 191 1.11 -0.71 -11.77
CA ASP A 191 1.77 0.28 -12.61
C ASP A 191 0.73 1.17 -13.30
N PRO A 192 0.69 2.48 -13.01
CA PRO A 192 -0.17 3.42 -13.73
C PRO A 192 0.04 3.45 -15.25
N LYS A 193 1.18 2.96 -15.76
CA LYS A 193 1.46 2.86 -17.20
C LYS A 193 0.88 1.59 -17.84
N ASN A 194 0.57 0.57 -17.04
CA ASN A 194 0.00 -0.69 -17.49
C ASN A 194 -1.05 -1.18 -16.48
N LEU A 195 -2.22 -0.54 -16.51
CA LEU A 195 -3.31 -0.84 -15.59
C LEU A 195 -4.12 -2.07 -16.02
N ASP A 196 -4.18 -2.37 -17.32
CA ASP A 196 -5.02 -3.45 -17.84
C ASP A 196 -4.58 -4.83 -17.32
N ASP A 197 -3.28 -5.11 -17.35
CA ASP A 197 -2.73 -6.36 -16.80
C ASP A 197 -2.96 -6.49 -15.30
N PHE A 198 -2.87 -5.38 -14.57
CA PHE A 198 -3.16 -5.33 -13.14
C PHE A 198 -4.63 -5.63 -12.85
N TYR A 199 -5.56 -5.04 -13.61
CA TYR A 199 -7.00 -5.26 -13.47
C TYR A 199 -7.40 -6.70 -13.81
N LYS A 200 -6.93 -7.22 -14.95
CA LYS A 200 -7.13 -8.64 -15.33
C LYS A 200 -6.60 -9.61 -14.29
N SER A 201 -5.45 -9.31 -13.69
CA SER A 201 -4.88 -10.13 -12.61
C SER A 201 -5.77 -10.13 -11.36
N LEU A 202 -6.39 -8.99 -11.05
CA LEU A 202 -7.30 -8.84 -9.92
C LEU A 202 -8.63 -9.57 -10.17
N GLU A 203 -9.22 -9.42 -11.36
CA GLU A 203 -10.40 -10.16 -11.81
C GLU A 203 -10.19 -11.68 -11.69
N LYS A 204 -9.05 -12.18 -12.18
CA LYS A 204 -8.69 -13.60 -12.10
C LYS A 204 -8.66 -14.11 -10.66
N ILE A 205 -8.20 -13.29 -9.71
CA ILE A 205 -8.21 -13.66 -8.28
C ILE A 205 -9.65 -13.71 -7.77
N PHE A 206 -10.49 -12.74 -8.10
CA PHE A 206 -11.87 -12.69 -7.65
C PHE A 206 -12.70 -13.86 -8.19
N LEU A 207 -12.58 -14.17 -9.47
CA LEU A 207 -13.27 -15.32 -10.08
C LEU A 207 -12.82 -16.64 -9.45
N LYS A 208 -11.51 -16.81 -9.20
CA LYS A 208 -10.99 -18.00 -8.48
C LYS A 208 -11.49 -18.12 -7.05
N GLN A 209 -11.84 -17.00 -6.42
CA GLN A 209 -12.43 -16.95 -5.09
C GLN A 209 -13.98 -16.97 -5.12
N ASN A 210 -14.57 -17.37 -6.26
CA ASN A 210 -16.00 -17.50 -6.47
C ASN A 210 -16.78 -16.20 -6.24
N VAL A 211 -16.17 -15.05 -6.53
CA VAL A 211 -16.90 -13.78 -6.64
C VAL A 211 -17.78 -13.88 -7.90
N PRO A 212 -19.11 -13.66 -7.81
CA PRO A 212 -20.01 -13.68 -8.96
C PRO A 212 -19.54 -12.77 -10.10
N GLN A 213 -19.71 -13.22 -11.34
CA GLN A 213 -19.26 -12.51 -12.54
C GLN A 213 -19.79 -11.07 -12.59
N GLU A 214 -21.07 -10.86 -12.32
CA GLU A 214 -21.71 -9.53 -12.29
C GLU A 214 -20.95 -8.53 -11.38
N LYS A 215 -20.48 -9.01 -10.21
CA LYS A 215 -19.72 -8.18 -9.28
C LYS A 215 -18.31 -7.91 -9.78
N VAL A 216 -17.68 -8.89 -10.42
CA VAL A 216 -16.35 -8.72 -11.02
C VAL A 216 -16.43 -7.69 -12.15
N ASP A 217 -17.45 -7.78 -13.01
CA ASP A 217 -17.70 -6.84 -14.10
C ASP A 217 -17.98 -5.43 -13.59
N PHE A 218 -18.79 -5.31 -12.52
CA PHE A 218 -19.01 -4.03 -11.84
C PHE A 218 -17.71 -3.44 -11.31
N ILE A 219 -16.90 -4.24 -10.59
CA ILE A 219 -15.62 -3.78 -10.05
C ILE A 219 -14.68 -3.35 -11.18
N ASP A 220 -14.58 -4.14 -12.25
CA ASP A 220 -13.71 -3.84 -13.39
C ASP A 220 -14.09 -2.51 -14.06
N LYS A 221 -15.38 -2.33 -14.35
CA LYS A 221 -15.93 -1.07 -14.87
C LYS A 221 -15.58 0.11 -13.96
N GLU A 222 -15.75 -0.06 -12.65
CA GLU A 222 -15.53 1.00 -11.66
C GLU A 222 -14.05 1.40 -11.54
N ILE A 223 -13.13 0.43 -11.48
CA ILE A 223 -11.69 0.73 -11.31
C ILE A 223 -11.05 1.26 -12.60
N ARG A 224 -11.64 0.98 -13.76
CA ARG A 224 -11.24 1.58 -15.04
C ARG A 224 -11.82 2.98 -15.23
N GLY A 225 -13.05 3.21 -14.80
CA GLY A 225 -13.77 4.47 -14.98
C GLY A 225 -13.40 5.56 -13.98
N TYR A 226 -13.10 5.19 -12.72
CA TYR A 226 -12.97 6.15 -11.63
C TYR A 226 -11.65 6.04 -10.88
N LEU A 227 -11.06 7.20 -10.60
CA LEU A 227 -9.91 7.33 -9.71
C LEU A 227 -10.37 7.87 -8.36
N ILE A 228 -9.79 7.33 -7.28
CA ILE A 228 -10.01 7.87 -5.94
C ILE A 228 -9.54 9.34 -5.89
N PRO A 229 -10.28 10.27 -5.26
CA PRO A 229 -10.00 11.72 -5.30
C PRO A 229 -8.57 12.14 -4.94
N HIS A 230 -7.91 11.42 -4.03
CA HIS A 230 -6.53 11.69 -3.60
C HIS A 230 -5.46 11.02 -4.49
N SER A 231 -5.86 10.41 -5.61
CA SER A 231 -4.95 9.89 -6.62
C SER A 231 -4.19 11.02 -7.30
N THR A 232 -2.86 10.85 -7.42
CA THR A 232 -1.99 11.80 -8.12
C THR A 232 -1.74 11.40 -9.58
N THR A 233 -2.32 10.27 -10.03
CA THR A 233 -2.17 9.75 -11.40
C THR A 233 -2.79 10.70 -12.42
N GLY A 234 -2.17 10.84 -13.60
CA GLY A 234 -2.63 11.71 -14.69
C GLY A 234 -2.49 13.22 -14.45
N ARG A 235 -2.09 13.66 -13.25
CA ARG A 235 -1.93 15.09 -12.97
C ARG A 235 -0.59 15.58 -13.54
N LYS A 236 -0.62 16.51 -14.51
CA LYS A 236 0.56 17.21 -15.08
C LYS A 236 1.56 17.68 -14.00
N ARG A 237 1.02 18.07 -12.86
CA ARG A 237 1.75 18.47 -11.65
C ARG A 237 2.63 17.37 -11.04
N ARG A 238 2.17 16.12 -11.01
CA ARG A 238 2.95 14.96 -10.55
C ARG A 238 4.05 14.62 -11.55
N GLU A 239 3.78 14.73 -12.85
CA GLU A 239 4.78 14.50 -13.90
C GLU A 239 5.94 15.49 -13.83
N ARG A 240 5.63 16.79 -13.68
CA ARG A 240 6.67 17.82 -13.48
C ARG A 240 7.53 17.56 -12.25
N PHE A 241 6.93 17.11 -11.14
CA PHE A 241 7.70 16.77 -9.95
C PHE A 241 8.53 15.49 -10.13
N ALA A 242 7.98 14.46 -10.79
CA ALA A 242 8.71 13.25 -11.13
C ALA A 242 9.97 13.59 -11.96
N GLN A 243 9.85 14.48 -12.95
CA GLN A 243 10.99 14.96 -13.74
C GLN A 243 12.07 15.62 -12.86
N LYS A 244 11.70 16.41 -11.83
CA LYS A 244 12.68 16.99 -10.90
C LYS A 244 13.46 15.91 -10.12
N ILE A 245 12.77 14.84 -9.70
CA ILE A 245 13.40 13.70 -9.02
C ILE A 245 14.35 12.97 -9.96
N TYR A 246 13.88 12.57 -11.15
CA TYR A 246 14.68 11.79 -12.10
C TYR A 246 15.87 12.57 -12.69
N LYS A 247 15.79 13.91 -12.77
CA LYS A 247 16.93 14.75 -13.18
C LYS A 247 17.98 14.92 -12.08
N ASN A 248 17.63 14.74 -10.81
CA ASN A 248 18.57 14.88 -9.70
C ASN A 248 19.24 13.55 -9.38
N LYS A 249 20.38 13.27 -10.03
CA LYS A 249 21.14 12.01 -9.90
C LYS A 249 21.47 11.65 -8.44
N ASN A 250 21.84 12.63 -7.61
CA ASN A 250 22.19 12.40 -6.21
C ASN A 250 20.98 11.93 -5.38
N ILE A 251 19.82 12.56 -5.60
CA ILE A 251 18.57 12.15 -4.93
C ILE A 251 18.07 10.82 -5.46
N LEU A 252 18.14 10.60 -6.77
CA LEU A 252 17.75 9.34 -7.38
C LEU A 252 18.59 8.17 -6.83
N LYS A 253 19.91 8.34 -6.72
CA LYS A 253 20.81 7.35 -6.10
C LYS A 253 20.42 7.05 -4.64
N LYS A 254 20.04 8.06 -3.86
CA LYS A 254 19.57 7.85 -2.48
C LYS A 254 18.22 7.13 -2.43
N LEU A 255 17.28 7.47 -3.31
CA LEU A 255 16.00 6.77 -3.42
C LEU A 255 16.20 5.30 -3.80
N VAL A 256 17.12 5.00 -4.72
CA VAL A 256 17.51 3.62 -5.05
C VAL A 256 18.06 2.91 -3.82
N GLN A 257 18.91 3.54 -3.01
CA GLN A 257 19.41 2.93 -1.77
C GLN A 257 18.31 2.71 -0.72
N ILE A 258 17.42 3.68 -0.54
CA ILE A 258 16.27 3.58 0.38
C ILE A 258 15.38 2.40 0.00
N TYR A 259 15.11 2.23 -1.30
CA TYR A 259 14.15 1.27 -1.82
C TYR A 259 14.79 0.05 -2.49
N TYR A 260 16.07 -0.19 -2.28
CA TYR A 260 16.80 -1.27 -2.94
C TYR A 260 16.13 -2.64 -2.72
N ALA A 261 15.71 -2.91 -1.48
CA ALA A 261 15.00 -4.13 -1.14
C ALA A 261 13.69 -4.29 -1.92
N ASP A 262 12.89 -3.23 -2.07
CA ASP A 262 11.64 -3.28 -2.86
C ASP A 262 11.92 -3.47 -4.36
N LEU A 263 12.97 -2.84 -4.88
CA LEU A 263 13.34 -2.93 -6.29
C LEU A 263 13.74 -4.37 -6.66
N ILE A 264 14.55 -5.02 -5.81
CA ILE A 264 14.98 -6.41 -6.03
C ILE A 264 13.84 -7.39 -5.74
N GLU A 265 13.20 -7.29 -4.58
CA GLU A 265 12.20 -8.27 -4.12
C GLU A 265 10.97 -8.35 -5.03
N PHE A 266 10.51 -7.20 -5.55
CA PHE A 266 9.35 -7.15 -6.44
C PHE A 266 9.73 -6.97 -7.91
N GLU A 267 11.01 -7.17 -8.24
CA GLU A 267 11.58 -7.11 -9.60
C GLU A 267 11.19 -5.83 -10.35
N PHE A 268 11.28 -4.68 -9.67
CA PHE A 268 11.11 -3.39 -10.33
C PHE A 268 12.44 -2.95 -10.93
N GLN A 269 12.38 -2.36 -12.13
CA GLN A 269 13.56 -1.83 -12.79
C GLN A 269 14.25 -0.75 -11.93
N ILE A 270 15.56 -0.93 -11.72
CA ILE A 270 16.41 0.08 -11.10
C ILE A 270 16.66 1.18 -12.15
N PRO A 271 16.35 2.46 -11.86
CA PRO A 271 16.60 3.55 -12.80
C PRO A 271 18.10 3.70 -13.06
N LYS A 272 18.45 4.00 -14.31
CA LYS A 272 19.83 4.27 -14.76
C LYS A 272 20.34 5.62 -14.24
#